data_AF-A0A4S8Q7Z3-F1
#
_entry.id   AF-A0A4S8Q7Z3-F1
#
_cell.length_a   1.000
_cell.length_b   1.000
_cell.length_c   1.000
_cell.angle_alpha   90.00
_cell.angle_beta   90.00
_cell.angle_gamma   90.00
#
_symmetry.space_group_name_H-M   'P 1'
#
loop_
_entity.id
_entity.type
_entity.pdbx_description
1 polymer ?
#
loop_
_entity_poly.entity_id
_entity_poly.type
_entity_poly.pdbx_seq_one_letter_code
_entity_poly.pdbx_strand_id
1 'polypeptide(L)'
;MTAWLTQIFISGWISVVAVLVLWSVIAAVAMRSPRPDLVIKTLAPNAISGSCLLAAFGLAMRQAHVLWLGALLAASLIAFLVDLKMRLADQASGLSRRTE
;
A
#
# COMPACT_ATOMS: atom_id res chain seq x y z
N MET A 1 4.90 21.17 23.63
CA MET A 1 4.65 19.71 23.69
C MET A 1 4.48 19.05 22.31
N THR A 2 4.76 19.75 21.20
CA THR A 2 4.68 19.21 19.82
C THR A 2 6.05 18.93 19.19
N ALA A 3 7.14 19.25 19.88
CA ALA A 3 8.51 19.17 19.35
C ALA A 3 8.95 17.73 19.03
N TRP A 4 8.53 16.75 19.84
CA TRP A 4 8.85 15.34 19.57
C TRP A 4 8.11 14.83 18.33
N LEU A 5 6.84 15.23 18.17
CA LEU A 5 6.00 14.86 17.03
C LEU A 5 6.61 15.41 15.74
N THR A 6 7.03 16.67 15.74
CA THR A 6 7.69 17.28 14.57
C THR A 6 9.00 16.59 14.21
N GLN A 7 9.81 16.18 15.19
CA GLN A 7 11.02 15.40 14.92
C GLN A 7 10.75 14.04 14.28
N ILE A 8 9.71 13.32 14.71
CA ILE A 8 9.34 12.02 14.11
C ILE A 8 8.91 12.19 12.64
N PHE A 9 8.22 13.29 12.32
CA PHE A 9 7.83 13.61 10.95
C PHE A 9 9.04 14.00 10.08
N ILE A 10 9.89 14.92 10.55
CA ILE A 10 11.08 15.40 9.81
C ILE A 10 12.09 14.27 9.59
N SER A 11 12.23 13.38 10.56
CA SER A 11 13.17 12.27 10.47
C SER A 11 12.72 11.18 9.48
N GLY A 12 11.50 11.24 8.93
CA GLY A 12 10.96 10.28 7.97
C GLY A 12 10.64 8.89 8.56
N TRP A 13 10.85 8.68 9.87
CA TRP A 13 10.55 7.42 10.55
C TRP A 13 9.06 7.12 10.61
N ILE A 14 8.21 8.15 10.55
CA ILE A 14 6.76 7.99 10.48
C ILE A 14 6.31 7.12 9.29
N SER A 15 7.05 7.19 8.17
CA SER A 15 6.80 6.36 6.99
C SER A 15 7.04 4.87 7.28
N VAL A 16 8.17 4.55 7.93
CA VAL A 16 8.50 3.17 8.30
C VAL A 16 7.45 2.59 9.25
N VAL A 17 7.05 3.37 10.26
CA VAL A 17 5.98 2.96 11.19
C VAL A 17 4.68 2.74 10.45
N ALA A 18 4.29 3.63 9.54
CA ALA A 18 3.08 3.48 8.75
C ALA A 18 3.10 2.23 7.86
N VAL A 19 4.25 1.89 7.24
CA VAL A 19 4.41 0.65 6.47
C VAL A 19 4.26 -0.58 7.38
N LEU A 20 4.88 -0.58 8.57
CA LEU A 20 4.74 -1.67 9.53
C LEU A 20 3.29 -1.85 9.99
N VAL A 21 2.58 -0.76 10.27
CA VAL A 21 1.16 -0.80 10.63
C VAL A 21 0.32 -1.35 9.48
N LEU A 22 0.55 -0.90 8.25
CA LEU A 22 -0.16 -1.38 7.05
C LEU A 22 -0.04 -2.90 6.91
N TRP A 23 1.18 -3.43 6.96
CA TRP A 23 1.42 -4.87 6.82
C TRP A 23 0.90 -5.67 8.03
N SER A 24 0.97 -5.09 9.24
CA SER A 24 0.42 -5.71 10.45
C SER A 24 -1.10 -5.87 10.36
N VAL A 25 -1.80 -4.87 9.83
CA VAL A 25 -3.26 -4.94 9.61
C VAL A 25 -3.58 -6.01 8.57
N ILE A 26 -2.84 -6.08 7.46
CA ILE A 26 -3.05 -7.12 6.43
C ILE A 26 -2.82 -8.52 7.01
N ALA A 27 -1.75 -8.70 7.79
CA ALA A 27 -1.46 -9.96 8.48
C ALA A 27 -2.59 -10.32 9.45
N ALA A 28 -3.08 -9.38 10.26
CA ALA A 28 -4.18 -9.61 11.19
C ALA A 28 -5.49 -9.99 10.48
N VAL A 29 -5.79 -9.35 9.35
CA VAL A 29 -6.95 -9.69 8.51
C VAL A 29 -6.78 -11.08 7.87
N ALA A 30 -5.59 -11.39 7.35
CA ALA A 30 -5.29 -12.69 6.76
C ALA A 30 -5.45 -13.83 7.79
N MET A 31 -4.92 -13.66 9.00
CA MET A 31 -5.02 -14.64 10.09
C MET A 31 -6.47 -14.90 10.53
N ARG A 32 -7.37 -13.93 10.40
CA ARG A 32 -8.79 -14.08 10.75
C ARG A 32 -9.64 -14.61 9.58
N SER A 33 -9.08 -14.69 8.38
CA SER A 33 -9.82 -15.10 7.19
C SER A 33 -9.76 -16.62 7.02
N PRO A 34 -10.87 -17.26 6.58
CA PRO A 34 -10.87 -18.68 6.20
C PRO A 34 -9.93 -19.01 5.02
N ARG A 35 -9.50 -18.00 4.25
CA ARG A 35 -8.61 -18.15 3.09
C ARG A 35 -7.51 -17.08 3.12
N PRO A 36 -6.48 -17.22 3.97
CA PRO A 36 -5.42 -16.22 4.15
C PRO A 36 -4.66 -15.92 2.85
N ASP A 37 -4.42 -16.92 2.02
CA ASP A 37 -3.66 -16.77 0.77
C ASP A 37 -4.37 -15.86 -0.23
N LEU A 38 -5.70 -15.97 -0.32
CA LEU A 38 -6.51 -15.11 -1.20
C LEU A 38 -6.55 -13.68 -0.67
N VAL A 39 -6.64 -13.49 0.65
CA VAL A 39 -6.62 -12.16 1.27
C VAL A 39 -5.30 -11.47 0.98
N ILE A 40 -4.17 -12.15 1.21
CA ILE A 40 -2.84 -11.58 0.93
C ILE A 40 -2.71 -11.29 -0.56
N LYS A 41 -3.08 -12.22 -1.45
CA LYS A 41 -2.99 -12.01 -2.90
C LYS A 41 -3.84 -10.84 -3.39
N THR A 42 -4.99 -10.60 -2.77
CA THR A 42 -5.91 -9.52 -3.14
C THR A 42 -5.49 -8.17 -2.55
N LEU A 43 -4.87 -8.15 -1.37
CA LEU A 43 -4.47 -6.91 -0.70
C LEU A 43 -3.02 -6.51 -0.98
N ALA A 44 -2.16 -7.44 -1.39
CA ALA A 44 -0.74 -7.19 -1.63
C ALA A 44 -0.48 -6.11 -2.70
N PRO A 45 -1.16 -6.08 -3.86
CA PRO A 45 -0.92 -5.04 -4.87
C PRO A 45 -1.23 -3.63 -4.32
N ASN A 46 -2.35 -3.47 -3.62
CA ASN A 46 -2.69 -2.22 -2.93
C ASN A 46 -1.71 -1.88 -1.79
N ALA A 47 -1.29 -2.88 -1.01
CA ALA A 47 -0.33 -2.69 0.07
C ALA A 47 1.04 -2.25 -0.42
N ILE A 48 1.48 -2.78 -1.56
CA ILE A 48 2.72 -2.38 -2.24
C ILE A 48 2.60 -0.94 -2.74
N SER A 49 1.45 -0.58 -3.34
CA SER A 49 1.19 0.80 -3.76
C SER A 49 1.24 1.78 -2.58
N GLY A 50 0.55 1.45 -1.49
CA GLY A 50 0.58 2.22 -0.24
C GLY A 50 1.97 2.30 0.39
N SER A 51 2.74 1.21 0.36
CA SER A 51 4.13 1.20 0.84
C SER A 51 5.03 2.11 0.02
N CYS A 52 4.84 2.15 -1.31
CA CYS A 52 5.57 3.07 -2.20
C CYS A 52 5.21 4.53 -1.91
N LEU A 53 3.93 4.85 -1.69
CA LEU A 53 3.49 6.20 -1.32
C LEU A 53 4.03 6.64 0.03
N LEU A 54 3.97 5.76 1.03
CA LEU A 54 4.50 6.04 2.36
C LEU A 54 6.02 6.23 2.27
N ALA A 55 6.74 5.38 1.54
CA ALA A 55 8.16 5.53 1.31
C ALA A 55 8.48 6.87 0.62
N ALA A 56 7.72 7.24 -0.41
CA ALA A 56 7.86 8.52 -1.10
C ALA A 56 7.64 9.69 -0.14
N PHE A 57 6.62 9.62 0.71
CA PHE A 57 6.35 10.61 1.74
C PHE A 57 7.51 10.76 2.75
N GLY A 58 8.03 9.64 3.25
CA GLY A 58 9.20 9.64 4.14
C GLY A 58 10.44 10.23 3.49
N LEU A 59 10.62 9.97 2.18
CA LEU A 59 11.71 10.53 1.38
C LEU A 59 11.52 12.04 1.14
N ALA A 60 10.29 12.49 0.88
CA ALA A 60 9.93 13.88 0.67
C ALA A 60 10.22 14.71 1.93
N MET A 61 9.88 14.18 3.10
CA MET A 61 10.18 14.81 4.39
C MET A 61 11.68 15.00 4.64
N ARG A 62 12.52 14.12 4.06
CA ARG A 62 13.98 14.20 4.11
C ARG A 62 14.59 15.06 3.00
N GLN A 63 13.79 15.80 2.23
CA GLN A 63 14.22 16.61 1.08
C GLN A 63 15.03 15.81 0.04
N ALA A 64 14.65 14.55 -0.17
CA ALA A 64 15.37 13.69 -1.10
C ALA A 64 15.15 14.08 -2.57
N HIS A 65 16.05 13.56 -3.41
CA HIS A 65 16.09 13.88 -4.84
C HIS A 65 14.77 13.53 -5.55
N VAL A 66 14.26 14.45 -6.38
CA VAL A 66 13.00 14.34 -7.13
C VAL A 66 12.89 13.04 -7.94
N LEU A 67 14.01 12.52 -8.46
CA LEU A 67 14.02 11.26 -9.21
C LEU A 67 13.55 10.06 -8.39
N TRP A 68 13.94 9.97 -7.11
CA TRP A 68 13.49 8.88 -6.24
C TRP A 68 12.00 8.98 -5.89
N LEU A 69 11.52 10.21 -5.71
CA LEU A 69 10.09 10.48 -5.51
C LEU A 69 9.28 10.07 -6.74
N GLY A 70 9.75 10.47 -7.93
CA GLY A 70 9.12 10.09 -9.21
C GLY A 70 9.09 8.58 -9.42
N ALA A 71 10.20 7.88 -9.12
CA ALA A 71 10.25 6.42 -9.21
C ALA A 71 9.27 5.72 -8.27
N LEU A 72 9.18 6.16 -7.01
CA LEU A 72 8.24 5.60 -6.03
C LEU A 72 6.78 5.88 -6.39
N LEU A 73 6.48 7.08 -6.89
CA LEU A 73 5.14 7.43 -7.37
C LEU A 73 4.75 6.60 -8.60
N ALA A 74 5.66 6.44 -9.57
CA ALA A 74 5.42 5.60 -10.72
C ALA A 74 5.18 4.13 -10.31
N ALA A 75 6.00 3.59 -9.41
CA ALA A 75 5.83 2.24 -8.87
C ALA A 75 4.48 2.08 -8.14
N SER A 76 4.09 3.07 -7.33
CA SER A 76 2.78 3.09 -6.67
C SER A 76 1.62 3.05 -7.67
N LEU A 77 1.71 3.86 -8.74
CA LEU A 77 0.67 3.92 -9.75
C LEU A 77 0.54 2.61 -10.53
N ILE A 78 1.68 2.00 -10.90
CA ILE A 78 1.70 0.69 -11.57
C ILE A 78 1.08 -0.38 -10.65
N ALA A 79 1.47 -0.42 -9.37
CA ALA A 79 0.92 -1.37 -8.41
C ALA A 79 -0.60 -1.19 -8.21
N PHE A 80 -1.07 0.06 -8.16
CA PHE A 80 -2.49 0.38 -8.07
C PHE A 80 -3.27 -0.01 -9.34
N LEU A 81 -2.69 0.20 -10.52
CA LEU A 81 -3.30 -0.23 -11.78
C LEU A 81 -3.43 -1.76 -11.87
N VAL A 82 -2.44 -2.49 -11.35
CA VAL A 82 -2.51 -3.96 -11.25
C VAL A 82 -3.61 -4.39 -10.28
N ASP A 83 -3.71 -3.75 -9.11
CA ASP A 83 -4.78 -3.99 -8.14
C ASP A 83 -6.17 -3.77 -8.77
N LEU A 84 -6.35 -2.63 -9.44
CA LEU A 84 -7.59 -2.27 -10.11
C LEU A 84 -7.96 -3.28 -11.20
N LYS A 85 -6.99 -3.68 -12.04
CA LYS A 85 -7.20 -4.70 -13.07
C LYS A 85 -7.64 -6.04 -12.47
N MET A 86 -7.01 -6.47 -11.38
CA MET A 86 -7.37 -7.73 -10.71
C MET A 86 -8.81 -7.66 -10.17
N ARG A 87 -9.19 -6.56 -9.52
CA ARG A 87 -10.55 -6.37 -8.98
C ARG A 87 -11.61 -6.30 -10.07
N LEU A 88 -11.34 -5.60 -11.18
CA LEU A 88 -12.27 -5.53 -12.31
C LEU A 88 -12.47 -6.90 -12.97
N ALA A 89 -11.40 -7.67 -13.16
CA ALA A 89 -11.49 -9.02 -13.72
C ALA A 89 -12.34 -9.95 -12.85
N ASP A 90 -12.22 -9.83 -11.52
CA ASP A 90 -12.99 -10.64 -10.57
C ASP A 90 -14.48 -10.25 -10.56
N GLN A 91 -14.80 -8.96 -10.72
CA GLN A 91 -16.18 -8.50 -10.86
C GLN A 91 -16.83 -8.95 -12.19
N ALA A 92 -16.08 -8.91 -13.29
CA ALA A 92 -16.54 -9.37 -14.59
C ALA A 92 -16.87 -10.88 -14.58
N SER A 93 -16.03 -11.70 -13.91
CA SER A 93 -16.29 -13.13 -13.78
C SER A 93 -17.53 -13.44 -12.91
N GLY A 94 -17.77 -12.65 -11.87
CA GLY A 94 -18.95 -12.78 -11.01
C GLY A 94 -20.27 -12.42 -11.70
N LEU A 95 -20.26 -11.44 -12.62
CA LEU A 95 -21.43 -11.07 -13.43
C LEU A 95 -21.80 -12.16 -14.44
N SER A 96 -20.81 -12.74 -15.13
CA SER A 96 -21.03 -13.83 -16.10
C SER A 96 -21.67 -15.06 -15.45
N ARG A 97 -21.34 -15.35 -14.19
CA ARG A 97 -21.83 -16.54 -13.47
C ARG A 97 -23.27 -16.41 -12.96
N ARG A 98 -23.84 -15.20 -12.97
CA ARG A 98 -25.20 -14.91 -12.46
C ARG A 98 -26.26 -14.89 -13.57
N THR A 99 -25.81 -14.92 -14.83
CA THR A 99 -26.65 -14.90 -16.04
C THR A 99 -26.79 -16.27 -16.70
N GLU A 100 -26.12 -17.29 -16.17
CA GLU A 100 -26.29 -18.72 -16.50
C GLU A 100 -27.09 -19.42 -15.40
#